data_AF-A0A2N1HDN1-F1
#
_entry.id   AF-A0A2N1HDN1-F1
#
_cell.length_a   1.000
_cell.length_b   1.000
_cell.length_c   1.000
_cell.angle_alpha   90.00
_cell.angle_beta   90.00
_cell.angle_gamma   90.00
#
_symmetry.space_group_name_H-M   'P 1'
#
loop_
_entity.id
_entity.type
_entity.pdbx_description
1 polymer ?
#
loop_
_entity_poly.entity_id
_entity_poly.type
_entity_poly.pdbx_seq_one_letter_code
_entity_poly.pdbx_strand_id
1 'polypeptide(L)'
;MNKSIFKMLGLACVLLFATSSNATIITLDELPGGSFRYQSLPIYTEAGFEISVSCTNCINVISTLNESANYANRTGAIGWGANSRFLETWNSQAIFILSATSGQNFDFLGMDMGWYNNSTSNASWELTSLDSANNQINQVDVIGKGNFAFNMTGVNSIQFRNLSGFSSFDNLVVSEVPEPSTIAIFALGLIGFASRRFKNPS
;
A
#
# COMPACT_ATOMS: atom_id res chain seq x y z
N MET A 1 -38.84 30.65 14.90
CA MET A 1 -37.70 29.78 14.50
C MET A 1 -37.96 28.38 15.02
N ASN A 2 -38.34 27.44 14.15
CA ASN A 2 -38.80 26.12 14.56
C ASN A 2 -37.64 25.28 15.10
N LYS A 3 -37.72 24.87 16.37
CA LYS A 3 -36.75 24.05 17.12
C LYS A 3 -36.38 22.72 16.42
N SER A 4 -37.16 22.31 15.41
CA SER A 4 -36.91 21.12 14.58
C SER A 4 -35.74 21.25 13.61
N ILE A 5 -35.47 22.45 13.08
CA ILE A 5 -34.42 22.66 12.07
C ILE A 5 -33.03 22.56 12.70
N PHE A 6 -32.88 23.07 13.94
CA PHE A 6 -31.63 22.99 14.69
C PHE A 6 -31.25 21.54 15.07
N LYS A 7 -32.25 20.68 15.33
CA LYS A 7 -32.02 19.26 15.63
C LYS A 7 -31.62 18.44 14.41
N MET A 8 -32.17 18.77 13.24
CA MET A 8 -31.81 18.11 11.97
C MET A 8 -30.40 18.50 11.49
N LEU A 9 -30.00 19.77 11.68
CA LEU A 9 -28.65 20.23 11.37
C LEU A 9 -27.59 19.57 12.26
N GLY A 10 -27.89 19.38 13.55
CA GLY A 10 -26.98 18.69 14.49
C GLY A 10 -26.76 17.22 14.13
N LEU A 11 -27.80 16.50 13.69
CA LEU A 11 -27.69 15.09 13.29
C LEU A 11 -26.94 14.91 11.96
N ALA A 12 -27.15 15.83 11.01
CA ALA A 12 -26.40 15.85 9.75
C ALA A 12 -24.91 16.19 9.97
N CYS A 13 -24.58 17.07 10.93
CA CYS A 13 -23.19 17.35 11.29
C CYS A 13 -22.50 16.15 11.92
N VAL A 14 -23.18 15.37 12.77
CA VAL A 14 -22.59 14.20 13.45
C VAL A 14 -22.31 13.03 12.49
N LEU A 15 -23.08 12.89 11.41
CA LEU A 15 -22.86 11.85 10.38
C LEU A 15 -21.73 12.18 9.39
N LEU A 16 -21.24 13.42 9.37
CA LEU A 16 -20.18 13.88 8.46
C LEU A 16 -18.75 13.63 8.98
N PHE A 17 -18.57 13.06 10.18
CA PHE A 17 -17.26 12.96 10.85
C PHE A 17 -16.79 11.52 11.15
N ALA A 18 -17.30 10.49 10.46
CA ALA A 18 -16.89 9.12 10.73
C ALA A 18 -16.43 8.36 9.48
N THR A 19 -15.38 8.85 8.84
CA THR A 19 -14.53 7.99 8.00
C THR A 19 -13.21 7.79 8.74
N SER A 20 -13.14 6.77 9.58
CA SER A 20 -11.86 6.32 10.14
C SER A 20 -11.12 5.54 9.06
N SER A 21 -9.97 6.04 8.63
CA SER A 21 -8.99 5.22 7.93
C SER A 21 -8.27 4.36 8.96
N ASN A 22 -8.25 3.04 8.74
CA ASN A 22 -7.45 2.13 9.54
C ASN A 22 -6.25 1.68 8.70
N ALA A 23 -5.09 1.62 9.34
CA ALA A 23 -3.92 1.00 8.73
C ALA A 23 -4.21 -0.48 8.44
N THR A 24 -3.81 -0.91 7.26
CA THR A 24 -3.93 -2.27 6.74
C THR A 24 -2.55 -2.77 6.35
N ILE A 25 -2.30 -4.07 6.50
CA ILE A 25 -1.01 -4.70 6.19
C ILE A 25 -1.21 -5.63 5.00
N ILE A 26 -0.39 -5.46 3.98
CA ILE A 26 -0.28 -6.37 2.83
C ILE A 26 0.85 -7.36 3.14
N THR A 27 0.48 -8.62 3.32
CA THR A 27 1.36 -9.69 3.83
C THR A 27 2.05 -10.51 2.76
N LEU A 28 1.62 -10.44 1.49
CA LEU A 28 2.20 -11.21 0.38
C LEU A 28 2.10 -12.75 0.54
N ASP A 29 1.41 -13.24 1.56
CA ASP A 29 1.29 -14.66 1.92
C ASP A 29 0.61 -15.50 0.83
N GLU A 30 -0.23 -14.88 0.01
CA GLU A 30 -1.02 -15.54 -1.04
C GLU A 30 -0.41 -15.37 -2.45
N LEU A 31 0.84 -14.91 -2.55
CA LEU A 31 1.50 -14.70 -3.85
C LEU A 31 1.39 -15.95 -4.75
N PRO A 32 0.83 -15.81 -5.97
CA PRO A 32 0.54 -16.94 -6.83
C PRO A 32 1.81 -17.66 -7.29
N GLY A 33 1.65 -18.95 -7.59
CA GLY A 33 2.70 -19.88 -8.00
C GLY A 33 3.65 -20.31 -6.87
N GLY A 34 4.65 -21.11 -7.23
CA GLY A 34 5.60 -21.74 -6.30
C GLY A 34 6.78 -20.84 -5.93
N SER A 35 7.69 -21.36 -5.10
CA SER A 35 8.96 -20.70 -4.78
C SER A 35 9.92 -20.79 -5.99
N PHE A 36 9.93 -19.77 -6.84
CA PHE A 36 10.79 -19.73 -8.03
C PHE A 36 11.06 -18.31 -8.55
N ARG A 37 12.03 -18.23 -9.48
CA ARG A 37 12.36 -17.03 -10.27
C ARG A 37 11.23 -16.73 -11.24
N TYR A 38 10.68 -15.53 -11.17
CA TYR A 38 9.73 -15.05 -12.16
C TYR A 38 10.42 -14.16 -13.19
N GLN A 39 9.91 -14.21 -14.42
CA GLN A 39 10.20 -13.19 -15.43
C GLN A 39 9.50 -11.88 -15.09
N SER A 40 8.25 -11.95 -14.65
CA SER A 40 7.46 -10.82 -14.13
C SER A 40 6.49 -11.34 -13.07
N LEU A 41 6.17 -10.51 -12.07
CA LEU A 41 5.12 -10.87 -11.12
C LEU A 41 3.77 -10.69 -11.82
N PRO A 42 2.91 -11.73 -11.91
CA PRO A 42 1.52 -11.49 -12.21
C PRO A 42 0.97 -10.45 -11.23
N ILE A 43 0.05 -9.58 -11.68
CA ILE A 43 -0.55 -8.59 -10.78
C ILE A 43 -1.07 -9.32 -9.53
N TYR A 44 -0.49 -8.98 -8.38
CA TYR A 44 -0.88 -9.53 -7.10
C TYR A 44 -1.83 -8.54 -6.43
N THR A 45 -2.95 -9.01 -5.89
CA THR A 45 -3.93 -8.15 -5.23
C THR A 45 -4.22 -8.64 -3.82
N GLU A 46 -4.17 -7.75 -2.84
CA GLU A 46 -4.47 -8.05 -1.44
C GLU A 46 -5.01 -6.78 -0.77
N ALA A 47 -6.03 -6.93 0.07
CA ALA A 47 -6.57 -5.83 0.89
C ALA A 47 -6.94 -4.54 0.14
N GLY A 48 -7.37 -4.64 -1.13
CA GLY A 48 -7.72 -3.48 -1.96
C GLY A 48 -6.54 -2.82 -2.69
N PHE A 49 -5.34 -3.38 -2.55
CA PHE A 49 -4.13 -2.92 -3.21
C PHE A 49 -3.64 -3.94 -4.23
N GLU A 50 -2.87 -3.46 -5.20
CA GLU A 50 -2.19 -4.29 -6.17
C GLU A 50 -0.68 -4.01 -6.18
N ILE A 51 0.11 -5.06 -6.42
CA ILE A 51 1.55 -5.00 -6.59
C ILE A 51 1.89 -5.64 -7.93
N SER A 52 2.73 -4.96 -8.70
CA SER A 52 3.24 -5.45 -9.97
C SER A 52 4.73 -5.14 -10.12
N VAL A 53 5.41 -5.88 -10.98
CA VAL A 53 6.79 -5.59 -11.40
C VAL A 53 6.96 -6.11 -12.82
N SER A 54 7.50 -5.26 -13.68
CA SER A 54 7.87 -5.63 -15.05
C SER A 54 9.39 -5.68 -15.17
N CYS A 55 9.92 -6.86 -15.48
CA CYS A 55 11.35 -7.06 -15.68
C CYS A 55 11.63 -8.33 -16.50
N THR A 56 12.89 -8.74 -16.58
CA THR A 56 13.29 -10.01 -17.20
C THR A 56 14.15 -10.81 -16.22
N ASN A 57 13.64 -11.97 -15.77
CA ASN A 57 14.30 -12.92 -14.85
C ASN A 57 14.91 -12.28 -13.60
N CYS A 58 14.19 -11.37 -12.96
CA CYS A 58 14.79 -10.48 -11.98
C CYS A 58 14.27 -10.62 -10.55
N ILE A 59 13.17 -11.34 -10.34
CA ILE A 59 12.55 -11.48 -9.02
C ILE A 59 12.47 -12.94 -8.58
N ASN A 60 12.50 -13.16 -7.28
CA ASN A 60 12.07 -14.39 -6.64
C ASN A 60 10.83 -14.14 -5.77
N VAL A 61 9.89 -15.08 -5.81
CA VAL A 61 8.89 -15.23 -4.74
C VAL A 61 9.39 -16.32 -3.81
N ILE A 62 9.59 -15.99 -2.55
CA ILE A 62 10.23 -16.90 -1.58
C ILE A 62 9.23 -17.21 -0.48
N SER A 63 9.15 -18.48 -0.08
CA SER A 63 8.32 -18.94 1.03
C SER A 63 9.22 -19.46 2.13
N THR A 64 9.12 -18.88 3.33
CA THR A 64 9.77 -19.38 4.55
C THR A 64 9.19 -20.72 5.02
N LEU A 65 7.94 -21.02 4.62
CA LEU A 65 7.23 -22.26 4.98
C LEU A 65 7.48 -23.45 4.06
N ASN A 66 8.02 -23.26 2.85
CA ASN A 66 8.10 -24.34 1.86
C ASN A 66 9.46 -25.04 1.87
N GLU A 67 9.42 -26.33 2.18
CA GLU A 67 10.60 -27.18 2.30
C GLU A 67 11.30 -27.46 0.96
N SER A 68 10.57 -27.42 -0.15
CA SER A 68 10.97 -27.94 -1.46
C SER A 68 11.69 -26.93 -2.36
N ALA A 69 12.05 -25.74 -1.87
CA ALA A 69 12.66 -24.70 -2.70
C ALA A 69 14.13 -24.98 -3.09
N ASN A 70 14.73 -26.11 -2.69
CA ASN A 70 16.13 -26.49 -3.04
C ASN A 70 17.21 -25.46 -2.68
N TYR A 71 16.92 -24.50 -1.79
CA TYR A 71 17.92 -23.54 -1.29
C TYR A 71 18.47 -24.03 0.06
N ALA A 72 19.78 -24.30 0.10
CA ALA A 72 20.48 -24.97 1.20
C ALA A 72 20.57 -24.17 2.53
N ASN A 73 19.85 -23.06 2.68
CA ASN A 73 19.97 -22.23 3.88
C ASN A 73 18.64 -21.55 4.27
N ARG A 74 17.70 -22.34 4.82
CA ARG A 74 16.40 -21.87 5.34
C ARG A 74 16.55 -20.88 6.50
N THR A 75 17.63 -20.99 7.27
CA THR A 75 17.97 -20.09 8.39
C THR A 75 18.27 -18.65 7.96
N GLY A 76 18.47 -18.38 6.66
CA GLY A 76 18.68 -17.02 6.15
C GLY A 76 17.42 -16.36 5.55
N ALA A 77 16.34 -17.11 5.30
CA ALA A 77 15.06 -16.55 4.84
C ALA A 77 14.19 -16.06 6.01
N ILE A 78 14.45 -16.56 7.21
CA ILE A 78 13.79 -16.17 8.45
C ILE A 78 14.76 -15.24 9.18
N GLY A 79 14.49 -13.94 9.25
CA GLY A 79 15.37 -13.08 10.05
C GLY A 79 15.20 -11.58 9.99
N TRP A 80 14.34 -11.02 9.12
CA TRP A 80 14.36 -9.57 8.88
C TRP A 80 13.00 -8.88 8.86
N GLY A 81 11.94 -9.59 9.25
CA GLY A 81 10.55 -9.08 9.29
C GLY A 81 9.60 -9.82 8.35
N ALA A 82 10.11 -10.49 7.32
CA ALA A 82 9.28 -11.30 6.44
C ALA A 82 8.68 -12.53 7.16
N ASN A 83 7.36 -12.71 7.02
CA ASN A 83 6.63 -13.86 7.55
C ASN A 83 6.01 -14.61 6.38
N SER A 84 5.97 -15.94 6.43
CA SER A 84 5.40 -16.77 5.36
C SER A 84 6.01 -16.55 3.96
N ARG A 85 5.56 -15.59 3.14
CA ARG A 85 6.07 -15.35 1.78
C ARG A 85 6.48 -13.89 1.56
N PHE A 86 7.50 -13.68 0.73
CA PHE A 86 8.00 -12.33 0.43
C PHE A 86 8.56 -12.22 -1.00
N LEU A 87 8.77 -10.98 -1.44
CA LEU A 87 9.40 -10.65 -2.71
C LEU A 87 10.88 -10.32 -2.53
N GLU A 88 11.71 -10.81 -3.44
CA GLU A 88 13.15 -10.57 -3.47
C GLU A 88 13.62 -10.22 -4.89
N THR A 89 14.65 -9.39 -4.98
CA THR A 89 15.35 -9.11 -6.24
C THR A 89 16.81 -8.71 -5.98
N TRP A 90 17.67 -9.04 -6.93
CA TRP A 90 19.04 -8.52 -7.04
C TRP A 90 19.22 -7.51 -8.19
N ASN A 91 18.16 -7.27 -8.95
CA ASN A 91 18.20 -6.45 -10.14
C ASN A 91 17.74 -5.03 -9.84
N SER A 92 18.61 -4.06 -10.06
CA SER A 92 18.31 -2.63 -9.88
C SER A 92 17.43 -2.03 -10.98
N GLN A 93 17.13 -2.79 -12.04
CA GLN A 93 16.16 -2.42 -13.07
C GLN A 93 14.75 -2.92 -12.75
N ALA A 94 14.58 -3.75 -11.71
CA ALA A 94 13.27 -4.17 -11.24
C ALA A 94 12.59 -3.00 -10.51
N ILE A 95 11.44 -2.56 -11.02
CA ILE A 95 10.61 -1.53 -10.38
C ILE A 95 9.30 -2.18 -9.99
N PHE A 96 9.13 -2.42 -8.69
CA PHE A 96 7.85 -2.83 -8.14
C PHE A 96 6.96 -1.60 -8.00
N ILE A 97 5.67 -1.75 -8.25
CA ILE A 97 4.69 -0.68 -8.16
C ILE A 97 3.56 -1.18 -7.26
N LEU A 98 3.30 -0.43 -6.18
CA LEU A 98 2.14 -0.59 -5.31
C LEU A 98 1.13 0.52 -5.60
N SER A 99 -0.12 0.14 -5.84
CA SER A 99 -1.24 1.07 -6.07
C SER A 99 -2.52 0.55 -5.41
N ALA A 100 -3.46 1.44 -5.12
CA ALA A 100 -4.81 1.03 -4.74
C ALA A 100 -5.58 0.56 -5.98
N THR A 101 -6.28 -0.58 -5.91
CA THR A 101 -7.10 -1.11 -7.02
C THR A 101 -8.25 -0.18 -7.40
N SER A 102 -8.68 0.67 -6.47
CA SER A 102 -9.70 1.71 -6.69
C SER A 102 -9.18 2.93 -7.45
N GLY A 103 -7.85 3.07 -7.61
CA GLY A 103 -7.18 4.26 -8.15
C GLY A 103 -7.11 5.44 -7.18
N GLN A 104 -7.58 5.26 -5.94
CA GLN A 104 -7.57 6.31 -4.92
C GLN A 104 -6.18 6.52 -4.32
N ASN A 105 -5.98 7.71 -3.74
CA ASN A 105 -4.78 7.98 -2.99
C ASN A 105 -4.80 7.26 -1.64
N PHE A 106 -3.61 6.90 -1.17
CA PHE A 106 -3.39 6.21 0.10
C PHE A 106 -2.15 6.76 0.80
N ASP A 107 -1.99 6.41 2.06
CA ASP A 107 -0.77 6.65 2.83
C ASP A 107 0.06 5.36 2.85
N PHE A 108 1.34 5.46 2.53
CA PHE A 108 2.30 4.39 2.71
C PHE A 108 3.13 4.65 3.97
N LEU A 109 2.96 3.77 4.96
CA LEU A 109 3.37 3.98 6.34
C LEU A 109 4.57 3.14 6.74
N GLY A 110 4.89 2.08 6.00
CA GLY A 110 6.00 1.21 6.37
C GLY A 110 6.14 -0.05 5.52
N MET A 111 7.27 -0.72 5.69
CA MET A 111 7.46 -2.10 5.24
C MET A 111 8.53 -2.79 6.08
N ASP A 112 8.50 -4.11 6.06
CA ASP A 112 9.63 -4.92 6.50
C ASP A 112 10.58 -5.15 5.32
N MET A 113 11.89 -5.08 5.57
CA MET A 113 12.89 -5.35 4.54
C MET A 113 14.09 -6.12 5.09
N GLY A 114 14.78 -6.85 4.22
CA GLY A 114 15.97 -7.61 4.61
C GLY A 114 16.76 -8.17 3.45
N TRP A 115 17.99 -8.61 3.75
CA TRP A 115 18.82 -9.29 2.77
C TRP A 115 18.43 -10.77 2.71
N TYR A 116 18.09 -11.24 1.52
CA TYR A 116 17.76 -12.64 1.31
C TYR A 116 18.94 -13.55 1.63
N ASN A 117 18.72 -14.53 2.51
CA ASN A 117 19.67 -15.57 2.91
C ASN A 117 20.87 -15.14 3.76
N ASN A 118 21.01 -13.85 4.07
CA ASN A 118 22.14 -13.35 4.85
C ASN A 118 21.66 -12.47 6.00
N SER A 119 21.89 -12.98 7.21
CA SER A 119 21.48 -12.32 8.44
C SER A 119 22.35 -11.12 8.86
N THR A 120 23.46 -10.91 8.18
CA THR A 120 24.45 -9.89 8.55
C THR A 120 24.40 -8.69 7.62
N SER A 121 24.00 -8.90 6.36
CA SER A 121 23.89 -7.85 5.35
C SER A 121 22.61 -7.03 5.47
N ASN A 122 22.65 -5.81 4.93
CA ASN A 122 21.51 -4.89 4.84
C ASN A 122 20.92 -4.93 3.44
N ALA A 123 19.59 -4.95 3.33
CA ALA A 123 18.91 -4.63 2.08
C ALA A 123 19.09 -3.15 1.74
N SER A 124 18.86 -2.82 0.47
CA SER A 124 18.89 -1.45 -0.01
C SER A 124 17.79 -1.19 -1.03
N TRP A 125 16.94 -0.20 -0.76
CA TRP A 125 15.80 0.15 -1.59
C TRP A 125 15.74 1.66 -1.81
N GLU A 126 15.39 2.07 -3.03
CA GLU A 126 14.87 3.39 -3.33
C GLU A 126 13.35 3.28 -3.40
N LEU A 127 12.67 4.12 -2.64
CA LEU A 127 11.22 4.24 -2.64
C LEU A 127 10.84 5.60 -3.21
N THR A 128 10.02 5.60 -4.26
CA THR A 128 9.56 6.81 -4.94
C THR A 128 8.05 6.88 -4.87
N SER A 129 7.51 7.90 -4.23
CA SER A 129 6.08 8.15 -4.18
C SER A 129 5.63 9.03 -5.35
N LEU A 130 4.54 8.65 -6.00
CA LEU A 130 4.02 9.32 -7.19
C LEU A 130 2.60 9.86 -6.96
N ASP A 131 2.28 10.98 -7.61
CA ASP A 131 0.91 11.47 -7.75
C ASP A 131 0.15 10.75 -8.89
N SER A 132 -1.13 11.08 -9.08
CA SER A 132 -1.98 10.49 -10.11
C SER A 132 -1.55 10.81 -11.55
N ALA A 133 -0.65 11.79 -11.74
CA ALA A 133 -0.06 12.13 -13.03
C ALA A 133 1.34 11.52 -13.21
N ASN A 134 1.74 10.60 -12.31
CA ASN A 134 3.08 9.98 -12.25
C ASN A 134 4.22 10.98 -11.97
N ASN A 135 3.93 12.15 -11.41
CA ASN A 135 5.00 13.03 -10.93
C ASN A 135 5.51 12.53 -9.59
N GLN A 136 6.83 12.58 -9.42
CA GLN A 136 7.47 12.28 -8.15
C GLN A 136 7.12 13.34 -7.10
N ILE A 137 6.56 12.89 -5.98
CA ILE A 137 6.29 13.71 -4.79
C ILE A 137 7.52 13.68 -3.86
N ASN A 138 8.05 12.49 -3.62
CA ASN A 138 9.17 12.23 -2.71
C ASN A 138 9.95 11.00 -3.18
N GLN A 139 11.22 10.94 -2.81
CA GLN A 139 12.08 9.78 -3.00
C GLN A 139 12.97 9.61 -1.77
N VAL A 140 13.08 8.37 -1.30
CA VAL A 140 13.91 8.01 -0.16
C VAL A 140 14.70 6.74 -0.47
N ASP A 141 16.01 6.80 -0.20
CA ASP A 141 16.86 5.63 -0.18
C ASP A 141 16.96 5.11 1.25
N VAL A 142 16.72 3.81 1.43
CA VAL A 142 16.84 3.12 2.72
C VAL A 142 17.81 1.96 2.61
N ILE A 143 18.72 1.88 3.57
CA ILE A 143 19.67 0.78 3.72
C ILE A 143 19.53 0.24 5.14
N GLY A 144 19.19 -1.03 5.25
CA GLY A 144 19.08 -1.69 6.55
C GLY A 144 18.26 -2.96 6.48
N LYS A 145 17.65 -3.32 7.62
CA LYS A 145 16.92 -4.56 7.80
C LYS A 145 16.00 -4.48 9.02
N GLY A 146 14.86 -5.18 8.98
CA GLY A 146 13.79 -5.05 9.97
C GLY A 146 12.63 -4.19 9.46
N ASN A 147 11.85 -3.66 10.40
CA ASN A 147 10.73 -2.77 10.11
C ASN A 147 11.21 -1.34 9.85
N PHE A 148 10.70 -0.75 8.77
CA PHE A 148 10.93 0.65 8.42
C PHE A 148 9.61 1.38 8.36
N ALA A 149 9.54 2.52 9.06
CA ALA A 149 8.42 3.43 9.00
C ALA A 149 8.66 4.51 7.94
N PHE A 150 7.63 4.83 7.19
CA PHE A 150 7.59 5.92 6.23
C PHE A 150 6.43 6.86 6.57
N ASN A 151 6.47 8.06 6.00
CA ASN A 151 5.40 9.03 6.10
C ASN A 151 5.10 9.58 4.71
N MET A 152 4.78 8.69 3.77
CA MET A 152 4.45 9.03 2.39
C MET A 152 2.93 9.10 2.26
N THR A 153 2.37 10.28 2.48
CA THR A 153 0.91 10.47 2.58
C THR A 153 0.28 10.96 1.27
N GLY A 154 -0.97 10.56 1.05
CA GLY A 154 -1.78 11.02 -0.10
C GLY A 154 -1.19 10.66 -1.46
N VAL A 155 -0.47 9.54 -1.56
CA VAL A 155 0.20 9.07 -2.77
C VAL A 155 -0.75 8.27 -3.64
N ASN A 156 -0.55 8.27 -4.96
CA ASN A 156 -1.31 7.41 -5.87
C ASN A 156 -0.63 6.05 -6.09
N SER A 157 0.70 6.04 -6.09
CA SER A 157 1.48 4.80 -6.14
C SER A 157 2.85 4.97 -5.48
N ILE A 158 3.43 3.84 -5.06
CA ILE A 158 4.81 3.75 -4.57
C ILE A 158 5.59 2.84 -5.52
N GLN A 159 6.75 3.31 -5.96
CA GLN A 159 7.73 2.50 -6.67
C GLN A 159 8.82 2.04 -5.73
N PHE A 160 9.24 0.78 -5.85
CA PHE A 160 10.37 0.20 -5.11
C PHE A 160 11.41 -0.27 -6.12
N ARG A 161 12.63 0.29 -6.02
CA ARG A 161 13.77 -0.12 -6.84
C ARG A 161 14.89 -0.61 -5.95
N ASN A 162 15.41 -1.80 -6.25
CA ASN A 162 16.58 -2.29 -5.53
C ASN A 162 17.80 -1.44 -5.88
N LEU A 163 18.57 -1.01 -4.88
CA LEU A 163 19.81 -0.25 -5.11
C LEU A 163 21.01 -1.18 -5.29
N SER A 164 21.04 -2.29 -4.54
CA SER A 164 22.13 -3.26 -4.58
C SER A 164 21.78 -4.55 -3.82
N GLY A 165 22.49 -5.62 -4.12
CA GLY A 165 22.41 -6.86 -3.34
C GLY A 165 21.09 -7.61 -3.49
N PHE A 166 20.91 -8.67 -2.72
CA PHE A 166 19.71 -9.52 -2.74
C PHE A 166 18.67 -8.97 -1.75
N SER A 167 18.03 -7.87 -2.11
CA SER A 167 17.09 -7.17 -1.23
C SER A 167 15.71 -7.81 -1.31
N SER A 168 15.04 -7.89 -0.16
CA SER A 168 13.66 -8.37 -0.03
C SER A 168 12.80 -7.40 0.77
N PHE A 169 11.49 -7.47 0.57
CA PHE A 169 10.50 -6.72 1.35
C PHE A 169 9.23 -7.54 1.58
N ASP A 170 8.51 -7.19 2.64
CA ASP A 170 7.25 -7.79 3.08
C ASP A 170 6.44 -6.83 3.98
N ASN A 171 5.24 -7.22 4.40
CA ASN A 171 4.38 -6.52 5.38
C ASN A 171 4.24 -5.02 5.07
N LEU A 172 3.75 -4.70 3.88
CA LEU A 172 3.56 -3.31 3.47
C LEU A 172 2.42 -2.69 4.26
N VAL A 173 2.70 -1.63 5.01
CA VAL A 173 1.72 -0.94 5.84
C VAL A 173 1.15 0.23 5.06
N VAL A 174 -0.15 0.19 4.81
CA VAL A 174 -0.89 1.19 4.02
C VAL A 174 -2.13 1.67 4.77
N SER A 175 -2.62 2.85 4.45
CA SER A 175 -3.89 3.36 4.97
C SER A 175 -4.62 4.07 3.85
N GLU A 176 -5.87 3.70 3.56
CA GLU A 176 -6.64 4.43 2.55
C GLU A 176 -6.89 5.86 3.02
N VAL A 177 -6.61 6.88 2.20
CA VAL A 177 -6.97 8.25 2.59
C VAL A 177 -8.46 8.41 2.32
N PRO A 178 -9.30 8.66 3.34
CA PRO A 178 -10.72 8.85 3.11
C PRO A 178 -10.91 10.03 2.17
N GLU A 179 -11.73 9.85 1.13
CA GLU A 179 -12.02 10.96 0.22
C GLU A 179 -12.54 12.16 1.04
N PRO A 180 -11.85 13.32 1.00
CA PRO A 180 -12.36 14.49 1.67
C PRO A 180 -13.62 14.94 0.93
N SER A 181 -14.74 14.98 1.63
CA SER A 181 -15.90 15.80 1.31
C SER A 181 -16.74 15.49 0.05
N THR A 182 -16.41 14.55 -0.84
CA THR A 182 -17.31 14.25 -1.99
C THR A 182 -18.70 13.82 -1.54
N ILE A 183 -18.78 12.91 -0.56
CA ILE A 183 -20.03 12.49 0.06
C ILE A 183 -20.69 13.65 0.81
N ALA A 184 -19.88 14.47 1.50
CA ALA A 184 -20.39 15.62 2.24
C ALA A 184 -21.01 16.68 1.32
N ILE A 185 -20.31 17.04 0.24
CA ILE A 185 -20.74 17.99 -0.79
C ILE A 185 -21.94 17.43 -1.56
N PHE A 186 -21.93 16.14 -1.90
CA PHE A 186 -23.06 15.47 -2.54
C PHE A 186 -24.31 15.49 -1.64
N ALA A 187 -24.16 15.11 -0.36
CA ALA A 187 -25.24 15.16 0.62
C ALA A 187 -25.73 16.59 0.87
N LEU A 188 -24.82 17.56 1.02
CA LEU A 188 -25.16 18.98 1.13
C LEU A 188 -25.85 19.51 -0.13
N GLY A 189 -25.45 19.04 -1.31
CA GLY A 189 -26.10 19.34 -2.58
C GLY A 189 -27.54 18.84 -2.59
N LEU A 190 -27.77 17.57 -2.23
CA LEU A 190 -29.12 16.99 -2.13
C LEU A 190 -29.99 17.70 -1.09
N ILE A 191 -29.44 18.05 0.08
CA ILE A 191 -30.13 18.83 1.12
C ILE A 191 -30.43 20.26 0.61
N GLY A 192 -29.51 20.88 -0.12
CA GLY A 192 -29.70 22.18 -0.78
C GLY A 192 -30.83 22.13 -1.83
N PHE A 193 -30.91 21.08 -2.63
CA PHE A 193 -32.00 20.86 -3.58
C PHE A 193 -33.34 20.57 -2.89
N ALA A 194 -33.34 19.74 -1.84
CA ALA A 194 -34.55 19.44 -1.08
C ALA A 194 -35.09 20.69 -0.36
N SER A 195 -34.21 21.51 0.23
CA SER A 195 -34.59 22.74 0.93
C SER A 195 -35.20 23.81 0.02
N ARG A 196 -34.87 23.84 -1.29
CA ARG A 196 -35.52 24.71 -2.28
C ARG A 196 -36.97 24.34 -2.56
N ARG A 197 -37.36 23.06 -2.45
CA ARG A 197 -38.76 22.62 -2.66
C ARG A 197 -39.71 22.96 -1.52
N PHE A 198 -39.19 23.30 -0.33
CA PHE A 198 -40.02 23.66 0.84
C PHE A 198 -40.26 25.17 1.01
N LYS A 199 -39.72 26.01 0.11
CA LYS A 199 -40.09 27.44 0.02
C LYS A 199 -41.14 27.62 -1.08
N ASN A 200 -42.41 27.54 -0.67
CA ASN A 200 -43.67 27.85 -1.38
C ASN A 200 -44.26 26.69 -2.20
N PRO A 201 -45.51 26.29 -1.90
CA PRO A 201 -46.68 27.12 -2.20
C PRO A 201 -47.65 27.36 -1.02
N SER A 202 -48.20 28.59 -1.00
CA SER A 202 -49.40 29.10 -0.28
C SER A 202 -49.58 28.73 1.20
#